data_AF-A0A968JTW4-F1
#
_entry.id   AF-A0A968JTW4-F1
#
_cell.length_a   1.000
_cell.length_b   1.000
_cell.length_c   1.000
_cell.angle_alpha   90.00
_cell.angle_beta   90.00
_cell.angle_gamma   90.00
#
_symmetry.space_group_name_H-M   'P 1'
#
loop_
_entity.id
_entity.type
_entity.pdbx_description
1 polymer ?
#
loop_
_entity_poly.entity_id
_entity_poly.type
_entity_poly.pdbx_seq_one_letter_code
_entity_poly.pdbx_strand_id
1 'polypeptide(L)'
;MEISYSPDFTGNGAFYTWKSDHKNVGNGKLTIIASQPYDSIKTEMDFMEQGTASAYYLFNPTDSGTIVTWGFDSDMGMNPITRYFGLMMDKWIGTDYEKGLNKLAEVSEHHTGYVIELQQLNSFNYVSIRKNTPWENVAKVMGESYSKLMDYIKNSKAEMTGAPLPFTMK
;
A
#
# COMPACT_ATOMS: atom_id res chain seq x y z
N MET A 1 -3.21 14.88 -18.51
CA MET A 1 -2.33 14.07 -17.65
C MET A 1 -2.72 12.62 -17.82
N GLU A 2 -1.77 11.78 -18.22
CA GLU A 2 -1.95 10.34 -18.41
C GLU A 2 -1.16 9.61 -17.32
N ILE A 3 -1.79 8.69 -16.60
CA ILE A 3 -1.15 7.90 -15.53
C ILE A 3 -1.25 6.42 -15.89
N SER A 4 -0.13 5.71 -15.75
CA SER A 4 -0.05 4.25 -15.90
C SER A 4 0.54 3.63 -14.64
N TYR A 5 0.00 2.49 -14.23
CA TYR A 5 0.36 1.80 -12.98
C TYR A 5 1.07 0.49 -13.28
N SER A 6 1.88 0.02 -12.33
CA SER A 6 2.45 -1.33 -12.36
C SER A 6 1.36 -2.40 -12.27
N PRO A 7 1.60 -3.61 -12.82
CA PRO A 7 0.71 -4.76 -12.63
C PRO A 7 0.48 -5.09 -11.15
N ASP A 8 1.53 -4.95 -10.33
CA ASP A 8 1.46 -5.07 -8.88
C ASP A 8 1.22 -3.70 -8.25
N PHE A 9 0.03 -3.49 -7.69
CA PHE A 9 -0.40 -2.17 -7.19
C PHE A 9 0.02 -1.87 -5.74
N THR A 10 0.71 -2.81 -5.06
CA THR A 10 0.94 -2.73 -3.61
C THR A 10 2.33 -3.18 -3.22
N GLY A 11 2.91 -2.53 -2.21
CA GLY A 11 4.16 -2.95 -1.60
C GLY A 11 5.40 -2.54 -2.40
N ASN A 12 6.54 -3.11 -2.02
CA ASN A 12 7.82 -2.82 -2.65
C ASN A 12 7.81 -3.19 -4.15
N GLY A 13 8.28 -2.28 -5.00
CA GLY A 13 8.33 -2.42 -6.45
C GLY A 13 7.09 -1.91 -7.19
N ALA A 14 5.98 -1.65 -6.48
CA ALA A 14 4.81 -1.01 -7.07
C ALA A 14 5.16 0.42 -7.52
N PHE A 15 4.68 0.83 -8.69
CA PHE A 15 4.98 2.15 -9.26
C PHE A 15 3.81 2.72 -10.05
N TYR A 16 3.87 4.02 -10.29
CA TYR A 16 3.11 4.66 -11.36
C TYR A 16 3.99 5.64 -12.13
N THR A 17 3.66 5.83 -13.40
CA THR A 17 4.27 6.84 -14.27
C THR A 17 3.23 7.87 -14.65
N TRP A 18 3.61 9.14 -14.74
CA TRP A 18 2.75 10.19 -15.25
C TRP A 18 3.38 10.86 -16.48
N LYS A 19 2.51 11.24 -17.41
CA LYS A 19 2.84 12.13 -18.53
C LYS A 19 1.92 13.35 -18.52
N SER A 20 2.49 14.54 -18.64
CA SER A 20 1.75 15.79 -18.62
C SER A 20 2.32 16.81 -19.59
N ASP A 21 1.44 17.43 -20.39
CA ASP A 21 1.80 18.55 -21.26
C ASP A 21 1.97 19.87 -20.47
N HIS A 22 1.59 19.88 -19.18
CA HIS A 22 1.84 21.02 -18.29
C HIS A 22 3.31 21.11 -17.92
N LYS A 23 3.97 22.21 -18.35
CA LYS A 23 5.40 22.48 -18.11
C LYS A 23 5.83 22.38 -16.65
N ASN A 24 4.95 22.72 -15.70
CA ASN A 24 5.27 22.72 -14.28
C ASN A 24 5.12 21.35 -13.61
N VAL A 25 4.51 20.38 -14.29
CA VAL A 25 4.25 19.03 -13.78
C VAL A 25 5.23 18.02 -14.37
N GLY A 26 5.59 18.22 -15.65
CA GLY A 26 6.52 17.35 -16.35
C GLY A 26 6.04 15.90 -16.44
N ASN A 27 7.00 15.02 -16.68
CA ASN A 27 6.81 13.58 -16.75
C ASN A 27 7.69 12.93 -15.68
N GLY A 28 7.25 11.79 -15.16
CA GLY A 28 8.08 11.07 -14.20
C GLY A 28 7.50 9.73 -13.79
N LYS A 29 8.20 9.09 -12.86
CA LYS A 29 7.85 7.81 -12.28
C LYS A 29 8.04 7.88 -10.76
N LEU A 30 7.06 7.36 -10.03
CA LEU A 30 7.17 7.15 -8.58
C LEU A 30 7.14 5.65 -8.31
N THR A 31 8.12 5.15 -7.56
CA THR A 31 8.24 3.74 -7.18
C THR A 31 8.28 3.61 -5.66
N ILE A 32 7.55 2.66 -5.10
CA ILE A 32 7.68 2.27 -3.68
C ILE A 32 8.93 1.40 -3.56
N ILE A 33 9.92 1.85 -2.81
CA ILE A 33 11.20 1.14 -2.64
C ILE A 33 11.30 0.43 -1.29
N ALA A 34 10.46 0.81 -0.32
CA ALA A 34 10.29 0.11 0.94
C ALA A 34 8.88 0.34 1.49
N SER A 35 8.31 -0.68 2.11
CA SER A 35 7.03 -0.59 2.82
C SER A 35 7.09 -1.51 4.03
N GLN A 36 7.09 -0.93 5.22
CA GLN A 36 7.07 -1.61 6.50
C GLN A 36 5.71 -1.36 7.15
N PRO A 37 4.89 -2.41 7.39
CA PRO A 37 3.57 -2.26 7.98
C PRO A 37 3.60 -1.46 9.28
N TYR A 38 2.72 -0.46 9.39
CA TYR A 38 2.55 0.42 10.55
C TYR A 38 3.77 1.25 10.97
N ASP A 39 4.86 1.23 10.20
CA ASP A 39 6.10 1.91 10.53
C ASP A 39 6.45 2.97 9.47
N SER A 40 6.64 2.55 8.22
CA SER A 40 7.14 3.47 7.19
C SER A 40 6.83 3.04 5.76
N ILE A 41 6.76 4.03 4.87
CA ILE A 41 6.77 3.83 3.41
C ILE A 41 7.83 4.74 2.83
N LYS A 42 8.69 4.21 1.96
CA LYS A 42 9.69 5.01 1.23
C LYS A 42 9.44 4.91 -0.27
N THR A 43 9.46 6.05 -0.94
CA THR A 43 9.28 6.17 -2.37
C THR A 43 10.48 6.86 -3.01
N GLU A 44 10.73 6.50 -4.26
CA GLU A 44 11.69 7.15 -5.14
C GLU A 44 10.92 7.76 -6.31
N MET A 45 11.24 9.02 -6.61
CA MET A 45 10.71 9.76 -7.75
C MET A 45 11.85 9.97 -8.76
N ASP A 46 11.60 9.53 -9.98
CA ASP A 46 12.47 9.77 -11.14
C ASP A 46 11.76 10.77 -12.05
N PHE A 47 12.30 11.99 -12.12
CA PHE A 47 11.82 13.04 -13.01
C PHE A 47 12.56 13.03 -14.37
N MET A 48 13.11 11.87 -14.74
CA MET A 48 13.81 11.62 -15.99
C MET A 48 15.01 12.59 -16.13
N GLU A 49 14.91 13.56 -17.05
CA GLU A 49 15.97 14.54 -17.31
C GLU A 49 16.19 15.53 -16.14
N GLN A 50 15.25 15.61 -15.20
CA GLN A 50 15.28 16.56 -14.08
C GLN A 50 15.88 15.97 -12.79
N GLY A 51 16.30 14.70 -12.81
CA GLY A 51 16.95 14.02 -11.69
C GLY A 51 16.01 13.22 -10.80
N THR A 52 16.52 12.78 -9.66
CA THR A 52 15.80 11.92 -8.71
C THR A 52 15.58 12.62 -7.37
N ALA A 53 14.50 12.23 -6.70
CA ALA A 53 14.22 12.61 -5.33
C ALA A 53 13.62 11.41 -4.59
N SER A 54 13.63 11.45 -3.27
CA SER A 54 12.95 10.46 -2.44
C SER A 54 11.94 11.15 -1.53
N ALA A 55 10.88 10.43 -1.22
CA ALA A 55 9.92 10.84 -0.20
C ALA A 55 9.66 9.67 0.73
N TYR A 56 9.19 9.99 1.93
CA TYR A 56 8.90 8.96 2.92
C TYR A 56 7.73 9.37 3.80
N TYR A 57 7.01 8.36 4.26
CA TYR A 57 6.03 8.44 5.33
C TYR A 57 6.57 7.68 6.54
N LEU A 58 6.50 8.30 7.71
CA LEU A 58 6.72 7.65 8.99
C LEU A 58 5.42 7.68 9.78
N PHE A 59 5.10 6.55 10.39
CA PHE A 59 3.91 6.34 11.20
C PHE A 59 4.36 6.09 12.64
N ASN A 60 3.99 6.99 13.55
CA ASN A 60 4.27 6.85 14.96
C ASN A 60 2.97 6.72 15.75
N PRO A 61 2.60 5.50 16.19
CA PRO A 61 1.41 5.27 17.01
C PRO A 61 1.47 6.04 18.34
N THR A 62 0.32 6.55 18.76
CA THR A 62 0.11 7.27 20.03
C THR A 62 -1.21 6.81 20.65
N ASP A 63 -1.44 7.16 21.91
CA ASP A 63 -2.68 6.79 22.62
C ASP A 63 -3.96 7.33 21.95
N SER A 64 -3.85 8.46 21.23
CA SER A 64 -4.98 9.14 20.59
C SER A 64 -5.05 8.96 19.07
N GLY A 65 -4.15 8.19 18.45
CA GLY A 65 -4.08 8.04 17.00
C GLY A 65 -2.66 7.79 16.49
N THR A 66 -2.36 8.18 15.26
CA THR A 66 -1.02 8.03 14.66
C THR A 66 -0.50 9.39 14.21
N ILE A 67 0.70 9.75 14.63
CA ILE A 67 1.42 10.88 14.07
C ILE A 67 2.01 10.45 12.73
N VAL A 68 1.61 11.11 11.66
CA VAL A 68 2.14 10.89 10.31
C VAL A 68 3.14 11.98 9.96
N THR A 69 4.36 11.59 9.60
CA THR A 69 5.37 12.51 9.06
C THR A 69 5.57 12.20 7.59
N TRP A 70 5.38 13.20 6.73
CA TRP A 70 5.69 13.10 5.30
C TRP A 70 6.91 13.96 4.98
N GLY A 71 8.03 13.30 4.66
CA GLY A 71 9.28 13.94 4.31
C GLY A 71 9.60 13.85 2.82
N PHE A 72 10.38 14.83 2.37
CA PHE A 72 10.97 14.91 1.04
C PHE A 72 12.47 15.11 1.18
N ASP A 73 13.23 14.36 0.41
CA ASP A 73 14.70 14.41 0.40
C ASP A 73 15.20 14.40 -1.05
N SER A 74 16.04 15.37 -1.38
CA SER A 74 16.62 15.53 -2.70
C SER A 74 18.01 16.13 -2.59
N ASP A 75 18.96 15.55 -3.32
CA ASP A 75 20.34 16.03 -3.35
C ASP A 75 20.44 17.29 -4.21
N MET A 76 20.66 18.43 -3.56
CA MET A 76 20.86 19.73 -4.21
C MET A 76 22.29 19.93 -4.73
N GLY A 77 23.18 18.95 -4.56
CA GLY A 77 24.58 19.00 -5.00
C GLY A 77 25.43 20.03 -4.25
N MET A 78 26.61 20.35 -4.80
CA MET A 78 27.57 21.32 -4.24
C MET A 78 27.42 22.74 -4.81
N ASN A 79 26.53 22.96 -5.78
CA ASN A 79 26.37 24.28 -6.38
C ASN A 79 25.68 25.23 -5.39
N PRO A 80 26.28 26.40 -5.06
CA PRO A 80 25.68 27.36 -4.12
C PRO A 80 24.29 27.86 -4.54
N ILE A 81 24.04 27.95 -5.85
CA ILE A 81 22.76 28.43 -6.39
C ILE A 81 21.63 27.43 -6.10
N THR A 82 21.83 26.14 -6.37
CA THR A 82 20.83 25.10 -6.13
C THR A 82 20.56 24.92 -4.64
N ARG A 83 21.58 25.05 -3.79
CA ARG A 83 21.41 25.04 -2.32
C ARG A 83 20.61 26.23 -1.81
N TYR A 84 20.83 27.43 -2.37
CA TYR A 84 20.03 28.60 -2.03
C TYR A 84 18.56 28.42 -2.44
N PHE A 85 18.30 27.82 -3.61
CA PHE A 85 16.94 27.42 -4.01
C PHE A 85 16.34 26.35 -3.10
N GLY A 86 17.16 25.43 -2.57
CA GLY A 86 16.74 24.46 -1.56
C GLY A 86 16.13 25.10 -0.31
N LEU A 87 16.63 26.27 0.11
CA LEU A 87 16.03 27.03 1.24
C LEU A 87 14.63 27.55 0.94
N MET A 88 14.25 27.67 -0.34
CA MET A 88 12.91 28.07 -0.75
C MET A 88 11.96 26.89 -0.96
N MET A 89 12.43 25.64 -0.87
CA MET A 89 11.59 24.46 -1.13
C MET A 89 10.37 24.42 -0.22
N ASP A 90 10.54 24.71 1.07
CA ASP A 90 9.44 24.72 2.03
C ASP A 90 8.27 25.61 1.55
N LYS A 91 8.58 26.80 1.02
CA LYS A 91 7.57 27.69 0.47
C LYS A 91 6.91 27.17 -0.82
N TRP A 92 7.61 26.34 -1.59
CA TRP A 92 7.12 25.85 -2.88
C TRP A 92 6.31 24.57 -2.76
N ILE A 93 6.70 23.65 -1.87
CA ILE A 93 6.03 22.34 -1.71
C ILE A 93 5.27 22.21 -0.39
N GLY A 94 5.62 22.98 0.65
CA GLY A 94 5.06 22.83 2.00
C GLY A 94 3.54 23.01 2.03
N THR A 95 3.00 23.97 1.28
CA THR A 95 1.55 24.17 1.18
C THR A 95 0.83 22.96 0.57
N ASP A 96 1.43 22.27 -0.39
CA ASP A 96 0.83 21.08 -0.99
C ASP A 96 0.96 19.86 -0.07
N TYR A 97 2.04 19.76 0.70
CA TYR A 97 2.21 18.75 1.74
C TYR A 97 1.19 18.93 2.87
N GLU A 98 0.97 20.16 3.34
CA GLU A 98 -0.05 20.47 4.34
C GLU A 98 -1.46 20.09 3.85
N LYS A 99 -1.80 20.46 2.61
CA LYS A 99 -3.08 20.06 2.01
C LYS A 99 -3.21 18.54 1.92
N GLY A 100 -2.14 17.85 1.51
CA GLY A 100 -2.11 16.39 1.42
C GLY A 100 -2.30 15.71 2.77
N LEU A 101 -1.61 16.18 3.82
CA LEU A 101 -1.74 15.68 5.19
C LEU A 101 -3.13 15.94 5.77
N ASN A 102 -3.70 17.12 5.54
CA ASN A 102 -5.07 17.42 5.95
C ASN A 102 -6.09 16.50 5.28
N LYS A 103 -5.90 16.21 3.98
CA LYS A 103 -6.77 15.26 3.27
C LYS A 103 -6.59 13.82 3.79
N LEU A 104 -5.36 13.44 4.12
CA LEU A 104 -5.07 12.14 4.72
C LEU A 104 -5.77 12.00 6.08
N ALA A 105 -5.71 13.02 6.93
CA ALA A 105 -6.41 13.04 8.21
C ALA A 105 -7.93 12.89 8.01
N GLU A 106 -8.52 13.69 7.11
CA GLU A 106 -9.96 13.62 6.81
C GLU A 106 -10.39 12.20 6.41
N VAL A 107 -9.67 11.58 5.46
CA VAL A 107 -10.00 10.23 4.97
C VAL A 107 -9.78 9.16 6.04
N SER A 108 -8.72 9.28 6.83
CA SER A 108 -8.35 8.27 7.83
C SER A 108 -9.29 8.30 9.05
N GLU A 109 -9.66 9.50 9.50
CA GLU A 109 -10.54 9.69 10.66
C GLU A 109 -12.00 9.40 10.35
N HIS A 110 -12.43 9.59 9.10
CA HIS A 110 -13.78 9.28 8.64
C HIS A 110 -13.88 7.90 7.96
N HIS A 111 -12.84 7.07 8.06
CA HIS A 111 -12.88 5.74 7.48
C HIS A 111 -13.83 4.84 8.26
N THR A 112 -15.06 4.66 7.76
CA THR A 112 -16.07 3.76 8.32
C THR A 112 -15.93 2.32 7.81
N GLY A 113 -14.76 1.94 7.28
CA GLY A 113 -14.52 0.62 6.72
C GLY A 113 -14.08 -0.42 7.76
N TYR A 114 -13.74 -1.61 7.28
CA TYR A 114 -13.25 -2.70 8.12
C TYR A 114 -11.87 -2.37 8.68
N VAL A 115 -11.70 -2.48 9.99
CA VAL A 115 -10.37 -2.45 10.62
C VAL A 115 -9.67 -3.77 10.28
N ILE A 116 -8.60 -3.70 9.49
CA ILE A 116 -7.77 -4.87 9.16
C ILE A 116 -6.76 -5.04 10.28
N GLU A 117 -7.00 -6.02 11.16
CA GLU A 117 -6.03 -6.43 12.17
C GLU A 117 -5.16 -7.57 11.65
N LEU A 118 -3.84 -7.36 11.65
CA LEU A 118 -2.91 -8.47 11.42
C LEU A 118 -2.88 -9.34 12.67
N GLN A 119 -3.42 -10.54 12.56
CA GLN A 119 -3.33 -11.54 13.62
C GLN A 119 -2.23 -12.55 13.30
N GLN A 120 -1.27 -12.68 14.22
CA GLN A 120 -0.32 -13.77 14.17
C GLN A 120 -1.01 -15.05 14.66
N LEU A 121 -1.27 -15.96 13.73
CA LEU A 121 -1.81 -17.27 14.06
C LEU A 121 -0.67 -18.20 14.50
N ASN A 122 -0.84 -18.86 15.65
CA ASN A 122 0.01 -19.97 16.04
C ASN A 122 -0.04 -21.05 14.97
N SER A 123 1.04 -21.81 14.75
CA SER A 123 1.03 -22.90 13.77
C SER A 123 -0.06 -23.92 14.08
N PHE A 124 -0.87 -24.27 13.08
CA PHE A 124 -1.92 -25.27 13.18
C PHE A 124 -2.00 -26.13 11.92
N ASN A 125 -2.52 -27.34 12.07
CA ASN A 125 -2.79 -28.22 10.93
C ASN A 125 -4.08 -27.78 10.25
N TYR A 126 -4.08 -27.67 8.93
CA TYR A 126 -5.26 -27.31 8.15
C TYR A 126 -5.42 -28.20 6.93
N VAL A 127 -6.66 -28.33 6.47
CA VAL A 127 -7.02 -29.00 5.22
C VAL A 127 -7.70 -27.96 4.34
N SER A 128 -7.22 -27.79 3.10
CA SER A 128 -7.72 -26.77 2.19
C SER A 128 -7.99 -27.34 0.80
N ILE A 129 -9.01 -26.80 0.13
CA ILE A 129 -9.26 -27.02 -1.29
C ILE A 129 -8.99 -25.70 -2.01
N ARG A 130 -8.01 -25.67 -2.92
CA ARG A 130 -7.72 -24.52 -3.78
C ARG A 130 -8.36 -24.73 -5.15
N LYS A 131 -9.17 -23.77 -5.60
CA LYS A 131 -9.78 -23.76 -6.94
C LYS A 131 -9.71 -22.34 -7.53
N ASN A 132 -9.49 -22.27 -8.84
CA ASN A 132 -9.67 -21.05 -9.62
C ASN A 132 -11.06 -21.08 -10.26
N THR A 133 -11.84 -20.01 -10.12
CA THR A 133 -13.19 -19.94 -10.68
C THR A 133 -13.60 -18.49 -10.95
N PRO A 134 -14.40 -18.23 -12.00
CA PRO A 134 -15.00 -16.92 -12.21
C PRO A 134 -15.88 -16.47 -11.04
N TRP A 135 -16.01 -15.16 -10.84
CA TRP A 135 -16.70 -14.57 -9.68
C TRP A 135 -18.14 -15.06 -9.53
N GLU A 136 -18.85 -15.20 -10.65
CA GLU A 136 -20.23 -15.67 -10.72
C GLU A 136 -20.42 -17.10 -10.20
N ASN A 137 -19.36 -17.91 -10.15
CA ASN A 137 -19.40 -19.30 -9.73
C ASN A 137 -18.87 -19.53 -8.31
N VAL A 138 -18.36 -18.49 -7.63
CA VAL A 138 -17.72 -18.60 -6.32
C VAL A 138 -18.65 -19.24 -5.29
N ALA A 139 -19.92 -18.83 -5.23
CA ALA A 139 -20.89 -19.39 -4.28
C ALA A 139 -21.09 -20.91 -4.46
N LYS A 140 -21.24 -21.36 -5.71
CA LYS A 140 -21.40 -22.79 -6.04
C LYS A 140 -20.14 -23.57 -5.69
N VAL A 141 -18.98 -23.08 -6.10
CA VAL A 141 -17.69 -23.74 -5.87
C VAL A 141 -17.37 -23.82 -4.37
N MET A 142 -17.70 -22.78 -3.60
CA MET A 142 -17.57 -22.80 -2.14
C MET A 142 -18.46 -23.87 -1.52
N GLY A 143 -19.74 -23.94 -1.90
CA GLY A 143 -20.68 -24.97 -1.41
C GLY A 143 -20.16 -26.39 -1.65
N GLU A 144 -19.73 -26.70 -2.88
CA GLU A 144 -19.13 -27.99 -3.22
C GLU A 144 -17.85 -28.30 -2.43
N SER A 145 -17.03 -27.27 -2.19
CA SER A 145 -15.76 -27.43 -1.48
C SER A 145 -15.97 -27.66 0.02
N TYR A 146 -16.93 -26.97 0.64
CA TYR A 146 -17.30 -27.20 2.03
C TYR A 146 -17.81 -28.62 2.24
N SER A 147 -18.70 -29.12 1.37
CA SER A 147 -19.19 -30.50 1.48
C SER A 147 -18.04 -31.51 1.44
N LYS A 148 -17.08 -31.34 0.50
CA LYS A 148 -15.91 -32.22 0.39
C LYS A 148 -14.99 -32.16 1.62
N LEU A 149 -14.79 -30.96 2.19
CA LEU A 149 -13.99 -30.79 3.40
C LEU A 149 -14.65 -31.49 4.59
N MET A 150 -15.97 -31.34 4.75
CA MET A 150 -16.71 -31.98 5.84
C MET A 150 -16.71 -33.50 5.72
N ASP A 151 -16.86 -34.04 4.50
CA ASP A 151 -16.76 -35.49 4.25
C ASP A 151 -15.35 -36.01 4.59
N TYR A 152 -14.31 -35.27 4.24
CA TYR A 152 -12.93 -35.63 4.58
C TYR A 152 -12.69 -35.61 6.10
N ILE A 153 -13.15 -34.59 6.81
CA ILE A 153 -13.02 -34.49 8.27
C ILE A 153 -13.74 -35.67 8.95
N LYS A 154 -14.98 -35.97 8.52
CA LYS A 154 -15.76 -37.11 9.04
C LYS A 154 -15.04 -38.45 8.87
N ASN A 155 -14.36 -38.66 7.75
CA ASN A 155 -13.67 -39.91 7.46
C ASN A 155 -12.26 -40.01 8.07
N SER A 156 -11.60 -38.88 8.33
CA SER A 156 -10.22 -38.83 8.84
C SER A 156 -10.11 -38.93 10.36
N LYS A 157 -11.23 -38.97 11.09
CA LYS A 157 -11.28 -38.85 12.57
C LYS A 157 -10.59 -37.58 13.11
N ALA A 158 -10.37 -36.58 12.26
CA ALA A 158 -9.80 -35.31 12.67
C ALA A 158 -10.86 -34.50 13.45
N GLU A 159 -10.44 -33.89 14.55
CA GLU A 159 -11.29 -32.98 15.32
C GLU A 159 -11.22 -31.58 14.70
N MET A 160 -12.38 -30.99 14.40
CA MET A 160 -12.48 -29.66 13.83
C MET A 160 -12.39 -28.61 14.94
N THR A 161 -11.35 -27.79 14.93
CA THR A 161 -11.09 -26.77 15.96
C THR A 161 -11.75 -25.41 15.66
N GLY A 162 -12.45 -25.27 14.53
CA GLY A 162 -13.15 -24.05 14.15
C GLY A 162 -13.92 -24.19 12.84
N ALA A 163 -14.80 -23.23 12.53
CA ALA A 163 -15.53 -23.21 11.27
C ALA A 163 -14.59 -23.04 10.07
N PRO A 164 -14.88 -23.66 8.91
CA PRO A 164 -14.04 -23.51 7.73
C PRO A 164 -14.10 -22.07 7.20
N LEU A 165 -12.94 -21.53 6.83
CA LEU A 165 -12.79 -20.15 6.38
C LEU A 165 -12.49 -20.09 4.88
N PRO A 166 -13.20 -19.25 4.11
CA PRO A 166 -12.86 -19.01 2.71
C PRO A 166 -11.72 -17.98 2.62
N PHE A 167 -10.71 -18.29 1.81
CA PHE A 167 -9.63 -17.36 1.48
C PHE A 167 -9.61 -17.10 -0.02
N THR A 168 -9.73 -15.83 -0.41
CA THR A 168 -9.48 -15.40 -1.78
C THR A 168 -8.02 -14.99 -1.87
N MET A 169 -7.24 -15.73 -2.66
CA MET A 169 -5.88 -15.33 -3.02
C MET A 169 -5.94 -14.58 -4.36
N LYS A 170 -5.21 -13.47 -4.46
CA LYS A 170 -4.88 -12.83 -5.74
C LYS A 170 -3.96 -13.74 -6.56
#